data_AF-A0A1W9UC04-F1
#
_entry.id   AF-A0A1W9UC04-F1
#
_cell.length_a   1.000
_cell.length_b   1.000
_cell.length_c   1.000
_cell.angle_alpha   90.00
_cell.angle_beta   90.00
_cell.angle_gamma   90.00
#
_symmetry.space_group_name_H-M   'P 1'
#
loop_
_entity.id
_entity.type
_entity.pdbx_description
1 polymer ?
#
loop_
_entity_poly.entity_id
_entity_poly.type
_entity_poly.pdbx_seq_one_letter_code
_entity_poly.pdbx_strand_id
1 'polypeptide(L)'
;PDPQTIYRISPRLPADEQRIVVEAQPGAQLTKVTLLADGLSLATLTRPPYRALWTLTPGEHSFRAVGRDASGEISESEIVVITVLK
;
A
#
# COMPACT_ATOMS: atom_id res chain seq x y z
N PRO A 1 5.03 0.13 -0.27
CA PRO A 1 6.22 0.80 0.30
C PRO A 1 7.39 -0.17 0.32
N ASP A 2 8.60 0.35 0.49
CA ASP A 2 9.76 -0.52 0.65
C ASP A 2 9.73 -1.21 2.04
N PRO A 3 10.00 -2.52 2.12
CA PRO A 3 9.95 -3.26 3.37
C PRO A 3 10.98 -2.75 4.38
N GLN A 4 10.61 -2.80 5.66
CA GLN A 4 11.46 -2.41 6.80
C GLN A 4 11.96 -0.95 6.75
N THR A 5 11.24 -0.09 6.02
CA THR A 5 11.55 1.33 5.96
C THR A 5 11.06 2.05 7.21
N ILE A 6 11.90 2.93 7.75
CA ILE A 6 11.54 3.85 8.82
C ILE A 6 11.27 5.22 8.21
N TYR A 7 10.02 5.70 8.31
CA TYR A 7 9.64 7.05 7.91
C TYR A 7 9.59 7.97 9.12
N ARG A 8 9.79 9.27 8.89
CA ARG A 8 9.67 10.29 9.94
C ARG A 8 8.73 11.39 9.49
N ILE A 9 7.76 11.73 10.34
CA ILE A 9 6.88 12.86 10.15
C ILE A 9 7.67 14.16 10.38
N SER A 10 7.50 15.13 9.51
CA SER A 10 8.09 16.46 9.65
C SER A 10 7.04 17.43 10.20
N PRO A 11 7.32 18.15 11.31
CA PRO A 11 6.41 19.19 11.79
C PRO A 11 6.38 20.43 10.88
N ARG A 12 7.27 20.50 9.88
CA ARG A 12 7.37 21.62 8.94
C ARG A 12 6.59 21.40 7.65
N LEU A 13 6.06 20.19 7.45
CA LEU A 13 5.27 19.85 6.28
C LEU A 13 3.81 19.62 6.70
N PRO A 14 2.83 20.11 5.93
CA PRO A 14 1.43 19.71 6.09
C PRO A 14 1.26 18.19 6.03
N ALA A 15 0.31 17.64 6.81
CA ALA A 15 0.12 16.19 6.89
C ALA A 15 -0.30 15.56 5.54
N ASP A 16 -1.02 16.31 4.71
CA ASP A 16 -1.42 15.90 3.37
C ASP A 16 -0.26 15.83 2.36
N GLU A 17 0.87 16.47 2.67
CA GLU A 17 2.12 16.33 1.92
C GLU A 17 2.98 15.16 2.42
N GLN A 18 2.68 14.63 3.61
CA GLN A 18 3.43 13.54 4.23
C GLN A 18 2.82 12.18 3.87
N ARG A 19 3.06 11.77 2.61
CA ARG A 19 2.48 10.55 2.04
C ARG A 19 3.55 9.66 1.41
N ILE A 20 3.30 8.37 1.41
CA ILE A 20 4.09 7.37 0.69
C ILE A 20 3.26 6.71 -0.40
N VAL A 21 3.94 6.17 -1.40
CA VAL A 21 3.31 5.35 -2.43
C VAL A 21 3.22 3.91 -1.94
N VAL A 22 1.99 3.38 -1.92
CA VAL A 22 1.72 1.95 -1.84
C VAL A 22 1.49 1.46 -3.26
N GLU A 23 2.30 0.51 -3.71
CA GLU A 23 2.25 -0.03 -5.07
C GLU A 23 2.22 -1.56 -5.03
N ALA A 24 1.47 -2.15 -5.95
CA ALA A 24 1.59 -3.55 -6.30
C ALA A 24 2.11 -3.70 -7.74
N GLN A 25 3.03 -4.64 -7.94
CA GLN A 25 3.55 -5.02 -9.25
C GLN A 25 3.31 -6.52 -9.48
N PRO A 26 2.09 -6.90 -9.92
CA PRO A 26 1.75 -8.29 -10.11
C PRO A 26 2.57 -8.92 -11.25
N GLY A 27 3.03 -10.16 -11.06
CA GLY A 27 3.69 -10.94 -12.11
C GLY A 27 2.74 -11.54 -13.15
N ALA A 28 1.44 -11.36 -12.99
CA ALA A 28 0.38 -11.87 -13.84
C ALA A 28 -0.67 -10.80 -14.14
N GLN A 29 -1.51 -11.04 -15.15
CA GLN A 29 -2.57 -10.10 -15.52
C GLN A 29 -3.75 -10.22 -14.54
N LEU A 30 -4.00 -9.13 -13.81
CA LEU A 30 -5.11 -9.02 -12.87
C LEU A 30 -6.18 -8.05 -13.40
N THR A 31 -7.44 -8.33 -13.07
CA THR A 31 -8.59 -7.46 -13.40
C THR A 31 -8.92 -6.50 -12.27
N LYS A 32 -8.49 -6.83 -11.04
CA LYS A 32 -8.68 -6.02 -9.85
C LYS A 32 -7.53 -6.26 -8.87
N VAL A 33 -7.06 -5.17 -8.27
CA VAL A 33 -6.10 -5.17 -7.16
C VAL A 33 -6.66 -4.29 -6.06
N THR A 34 -6.76 -4.86 -4.85
CA THR A 34 -7.05 -4.11 -3.64
C THR A 34 -5.76 -3.93 -2.85
N LEU A 35 -5.36 -2.69 -2.63
CA LEU A 35 -4.27 -2.35 -1.71
C LEU A 35 -4.85 -2.20 -0.31
N LEU A 36 -4.20 -2.83 0.68
CA LEU A 36 -4.58 -2.82 2.08
C LEU A 36 -3.51 -2.10 2.91
N ALA A 37 -3.95 -1.33 3.90
CA ALA A 37 -3.13 -0.79 4.98
C ALA A 37 -3.79 -1.17 6.31
N ASP A 38 -3.06 -1.85 7.19
CA ASP A 38 -3.54 -2.36 8.48
C ASP A 38 -4.83 -3.19 8.37
N GLY A 39 -4.91 -4.02 7.32
CA GLY A 39 -6.08 -4.85 7.01
C GLY A 39 -7.27 -4.10 6.42
N LEU A 40 -7.21 -2.76 6.31
CA LEU A 40 -8.27 -1.93 5.73
C LEU A 40 -7.98 -1.61 4.26
N SER A 41 -9.04 -1.56 3.45
CA SER A 41 -8.93 -1.18 2.03
C SER A 41 -8.46 0.26 1.87
N LEU A 42 -7.25 0.43 1.36
CA LEU A 42 -6.71 1.72 0.95
C LEU A 42 -7.26 2.12 -0.42
N ALA A 43 -7.20 1.22 -1.40
CA ALA A 43 -7.69 1.47 -2.75
C ALA A 43 -8.06 0.18 -3.47
N THR A 44 -9.06 0.24 -4.34
CA THR A 44 -9.37 -0.82 -5.32
C THR A 44 -9.13 -0.28 -6.72
N LEU A 45 -8.29 -0.97 -7.48
CA LEU A 45 -7.79 -0.53 -8.78
C LEU A 45 -8.03 -1.62 -9.81
N THR A 46 -8.51 -1.25 -11.00
CA THR A 46 -8.84 -2.21 -12.07
C THR A 46 -7.90 -2.12 -13.27
N ARG A 47 -6.93 -1.19 -13.23
CA ARG A 47 -5.93 -0.99 -14.28
C ARG A 47 -4.59 -0.59 -13.67
N PRO A 48 -3.46 -1.04 -14.26
CA PRO A 48 -2.14 -0.58 -13.85
C PRO A 48 -1.91 0.89 -14.30
N PRO A 49 -1.00 1.65 -13.62
CA PRO A 49 -0.21 1.23 -12.47
C PRO A 49 -1.06 1.13 -11.18
N TYR A 50 -0.87 0.05 -10.41
CA TYR A 50 -1.63 -0.20 -9.18
C TYR A 50 -1.03 0.56 -8.00
N ARG A 51 -1.32 1.86 -7.92
CA ARG A 51 -0.72 2.78 -6.94
C ARG A 51 -1.78 3.56 -6.17
N ALA A 52 -1.52 3.75 -4.88
CA ALA A 52 -2.27 4.66 -4.02
C ALA A 52 -1.32 5.42 -3.10
N LEU A 53 -1.74 6.60 -2.65
CA LEU A 53 -1.03 7.36 -1.63
C LEU A 53 -1.59 7.00 -0.24
N TRP A 54 -0.69 6.78 0.72
CA TRP A 54 -1.04 6.58 2.11
C TRP A 54 -0.38 7.66 2.97
N THR A 55 -1.16 8.32 3.83
CA THR A 55 -0.68 9.38 4.73
C THR A 55 0.07 8.77 5.90
N LEU A 56 1.25 9.31 6.20
CA LEU A 56 2.06 8.87 7.34
C LEU A 56 1.31 9.10 8.66
N THR A 57 1.03 8.02 9.36
CA THR A 57 0.55 8.04 10.75
C THR A 57 1.61 7.42 11.65
N PRO A 58 1.89 7.97 12.85
CA PRO A 58 2.87 7.36 13.75
C PRO A 58 2.49 5.94 14.17
N GLY A 59 3.46 5.02 14.16
CA GLY A 59 3.24 3.62 14.54
C GLY A 59 3.89 2.62 13.60
N GLU A 60 3.69 1.34 13.89
CA GLU A 60 3.99 0.26 12.95
C GLU A 60 2.77 0.03 12.06
N HIS A 61 3.01 -0.14 10.76
CA HIS A 61 1.96 -0.32 9.76
C HIS A 61 2.28 -1.47 8.83
N SER A 62 1.24 -2.22 8.47
CA SER A 62 1.33 -3.38 7.57
C SER A 62 0.58 -3.11 6.26
N PHE A 63 1.17 -3.54 5.14
CA PHE A 63 0.61 -3.38 3.81
C PHE A 63 0.57 -4.72 3.09
N ARG A 64 -0.51 -4.97 2.35
CA ARG A 64 -0.69 -6.15 1.52
C ARG A 64 -1.49 -5.78 0.27
N ALA A 65 -1.24 -6.47 -0.83
CA ALA A 65 -2.08 -6.39 -2.03
C ALA A 65 -2.86 -7.69 -2.20
N VAL A 66 -4.14 -7.56 -2.57
CA VAL A 66 -5.01 -8.69 -2.92
C VAL A 66 -5.41 -8.52 -4.38
N GLY A 67 -4.91 -9.41 -5.22
CA GLY A 67 -5.18 -9.48 -6.65
C GLY A 67 -6.32 -10.43 -6.98
N ARG A 68 -7.09 -10.09 -8.02
CA ARG A 68 -8.06 -11.00 -8.64
C ARG A 68 -7.89 -10.98 -10.15
N ASP A 69 -7.84 -12.16 -10.75
CA ASP A 69 -7.74 -12.33 -12.21
C ASP A 69 -9.13 -12.32 -12.88
N ALA A 70 -9.21 -12.71 -14.16
CA ALA A 70 -10.47 -12.81 -14.89
C ALA A 70 -11.28 -14.09 -14.59
N SER A 71 -10.61 -15.16 -14.14
CA SER A 71 -11.25 -16.42 -13.73
C SER A 71 -11.88 -16.31 -12.33
N GLY A 72 -11.50 -15.28 -11.58
CA GLY A 72 -11.94 -15.02 -10.23
C GLY A 72 -10.98 -15.54 -9.17
N GLU A 73 -9.84 -16.11 -9.56
CA GLU A 73 -8.75 -16.55 -8.68
C GLU A 73 -8.15 -15.38 -7.92
N ILE A 74 -7.86 -15.61 -6.63
CA ILE A 74 -7.31 -14.61 -5.72
C ILE A 74 -5.82 -14.91 -5.51
N SER A 75 -5.00 -13.87 -5.63
CA SER A 75 -3.59 -13.90 -5.26
C SER A 75 -3.31 -12.82 -4.21
N GLU A 76 -2.39 -13.08 -3.29
CA GLU A 76 -2.02 -12.14 -2.24
C GLU A 76 -0.51 -11.91 -2.26
N SER A 77 -0.09 -10.68 -1.97
CA SER A 77 1.32 -10.38 -1.78
C SER A 77 1.81 -10.80 -0.41
N GLU A 78 3.13 -10.84 -0.24
CA GLU A 78 3.76 -10.79 1.08
C GLU A 78 3.30 -9.54 1.87
N ILE A 79 3.36 -9.63 3.19
CA ILE A 79 3.10 -8.47 4.06
C ILE A 79 4.35 -7.61 4.13
N VAL A 80 4.18 -6.32 3.84
CA VAL A 80 5.23 -5.32 3.98
C VAL A 80 4.97 -4.54 5.26
N VAL A 81 5.95 -4.48 6.17
CA VAL A 81 5.86 -3.71 7.41
C VAL A 81 6.78 -2.48 7.32
N ILE A 82 6.28 -1.35 7.82
CA ILE A 82 7.05 -0.10 7.98
C ILE A 82 6.87 0.43 9.41
N THR A 83 7.79 1.28 9.83
CA THR A 83 7.65 2.05 11.07
C THR A 83 7.63 3.54 10.75
N VAL A 84 6.71 4.29 11.35
CA VAL A 84 6.60 5.74 11.21
C VAL A 84 6.87 6.39 12.56
N LEU A 85 7.95 7.16 12.61
CA LEU A 85 8.33 7.96 13.77
C LEU A 85 7.71 9.36 13.68
N LYS A 86 7.48 9.97 14.84
CA LYS A 86 7.23 11.41 14.95
C LYS A 86 8.49 12.24 14.67
#